data_AF-A0A817CZF3-F1
#
_entry.id   AF-A0A817CZF3-F1
#
_cell.length_a   1.000
_cell.length_b   1.000
_cell.length_c   1.000
_cell.angle_alpha   90.00
_cell.angle_beta   90.00
_cell.angle_gamma   90.00
#
_symmetry.space_group_name_H-M   'P 1'
#
loop_
_entity.id
_entity.type
_entity.pdbx_description
1 polymer ?
#
loop_
_entity_poly.entity_id
_entity_poly.type
_entity_poly.pdbx_seq_one_letter_code
_entity_poly.pdbx_strand_id
1 'polypeptide(L)'
;MTEGYGFLQFLFNKYSETEYLNEAWIPINEILKQFLQNSIENFKPTSYQAIYCKVYKSTCKGYKERLFNDLKNLVTEHCCNLKIQLDENIKRIIDDCSNVHMNVFILQFTDFLHRYHRAIQAIVPLFHYLDVAYVRPKMRSTIEHELLFLYKTIIIEYHINHVFAVLRQLINTSDRPSMERIDLLLRLIHDITPESVVTQRDLFKRYCNGEDVLNEIMSNEEDMITSASRTASKRSLDDLPDEEGEKKQIFFHCYRQYEECQQNQPSAKRTTNMIKSPHTDN
;
A
#
# COMPACT_ATOMS: atom_id res chain seq x y z
N MET A 1 31.53 28.86 -7.47
CA MET A 1 31.72 27.49 -6.93
C MET A 1 31.27 27.37 -5.47
N THR A 2 30.15 28.00 -5.08
CA THR A 2 29.66 28.01 -3.68
C THR A 2 28.24 27.47 -3.52
N GLU A 3 27.53 27.18 -4.61
CA GLU A 3 26.14 26.67 -4.57
C GLU A 3 26.06 25.16 -4.25
N GLY A 4 27.14 24.39 -4.45
CA GLY A 4 27.16 22.94 -4.16
C GLY A 4 27.23 22.60 -2.67
N TYR A 5 27.78 23.48 -1.83
CA TYR A 5 27.92 23.22 -0.39
C TYR A 5 26.61 23.38 0.39
N GLY A 6 25.70 24.24 -0.06
CA GLY A 6 24.38 24.41 0.58
C GLY A 6 23.46 23.19 0.41
N PHE A 7 23.54 22.53 -0.76
CA PHE A 7 22.76 21.32 -1.05
C PHE A 7 23.23 20.12 -0.22
N LEU A 8 24.55 19.95 -0.08
CA LEU A 8 25.11 18.94 0.82
C LEU A 8 24.76 19.25 2.28
N GLN A 9 24.89 20.50 2.73
CA GLN A 9 24.50 20.89 4.10
C GLN A 9 23.01 20.62 4.39
N PHE A 10 22.12 20.82 3.42
CA PHE A 10 20.69 20.52 3.54
C PHE A 10 20.38 19.02 3.61
N LEU A 11 21.13 18.19 2.86
CA LEU A 11 21.05 16.72 2.94
C LEU A 11 21.63 16.17 4.24
N PHE A 12 22.66 16.82 4.80
CA PHE A 12 23.31 16.40 6.04
C PHE A 12 22.63 16.91 7.31
N ASN A 13 21.70 17.87 7.21
CA ASN A 13 20.93 18.28 8.38
C ASN A 13 19.81 17.26 8.63
N LYS A 14 20.10 16.31 9.53
CA LYS A 14 19.12 15.36 10.07
C LYS A 14 17.92 16.16 10.55
N TYR A 15 16.71 15.73 10.18
CA TYR A 15 15.51 16.31 10.80
C TYR A 15 15.69 16.24 12.33
N SER A 16 15.26 17.29 13.02
CA SER A 16 14.91 17.14 14.42
C SER A 16 13.69 16.24 14.54
N GLU A 17 13.53 15.62 15.70
CA GLU A 17 12.37 14.78 16.03
C GLU A 17 11.03 15.47 15.73
N THR A 18 10.94 16.75 16.08
CA THR A 18 9.76 17.59 15.89
C THR A 18 9.51 17.92 14.42
N GLU A 19 10.54 18.19 13.63
CA GLU A 19 10.39 18.43 12.19
C GLU A 19 9.98 17.17 11.45
N TYR A 20 10.53 16.00 11.79
CA TYR A 20 10.07 14.73 11.22
C TYR A 20 8.57 14.54 11.44
N LEU A 21 8.09 14.75 12.66
CA LEU A 21 6.68 14.60 13.00
C LEU A 21 5.81 15.63 12.25
N ASN A 22 6.12 16.92 12.40
CA ASN A 22 5.24 17.99 11.93
C ASN A 22 5.31 18.20 10.42
N GLU A 23 6.51 18.15 9.84
CA GLU A 23 6.70 18.50 8.43
C GLU A 23 6.60 17.30 7.50
N ALA A 24 6.86 16.08 7.99
CA ALA A 24 6.82 14.87 7.19
C ALA A 24 5.71 13.90 7.62
N TRP A 25 5.80 13.31 8.81
CA TRP A 25 4.95 12.18 9.19
C TRP A 25 3.48 12.54 9.29
N ILE A 26 3.10 13.62 9.98
CA ILE A 26 1.68 14.01 10.11
C ILE A 26 1.01 14.17 8.73
N PRO A 27 1.55 14.96 7.78
CA PRO A 27 0.99 15.07 6.43
C PRO A 27 0.93 13.73 5.68
N ILE A 28 1.97 12.89 5.80
CA ILE A 28 2.00 11.56 5.17
C ILE A 28 0.88 10.70 5.76
N ASN A 29 0.82 10.59 7.08
CA ASN A 29 -0.14 9.79 7.84
C ASN A 29 -1.58 10.14 7.48
N GLU A 30 -1.92 11.42 7.43
CA GLU A 30 -3.29 11.85 7.08
C GLU A 30 -3.71 11.42 5.68
N ILE A 31 -2.81 11.47 4.69
CA ILE A 31 -3.09 10.98 3.34
C ILE A 31 -3.20 9.46 3.31
N LEU A 32 -2.34 8.75 4.03
CA LEU A 32 -2.40 7.28 4.10
C LEU A 32 -3.68 6.80 4.78
N LYS A 33 -4.13 7.47 5.84
CA LYS A 33 -5.43 7.21 6.46
C LYS A 33 -6.56 7.40 5.46
N GLN A 34 -6.52 8.44 4.63
CA GLN A 34 -7.52 8.63 3.58
C GLN A 34 -7.50 7.48 2.56
N PHE A 35 -6.33 7.05 2.09
CA PHE A 35 -6.22 5.92 1.16
C PHE A 35 -6.78 4.63 1.76
N LEU A 36 -6.50 4.37 3.03
CA LEU A 36 -7.00 3.20 3.75
C LEU A 36 -8.52 3.31 4.03
N GLN A 37 -9.04 4.51 4.26
CA GLN A 37 -10.43 4.73 4.67
C GLN A 37 -11.40 4.90 3.51
N ASN A 38 -11.17 5.81 2.55
CA ASN A 38 -12.12 6.17 1.48
C ASN A 38 -11.47 6.90 0.29
N SER A 39 -11.82 6.48 -0.94
CA SER A 39 -11.71 7.25 -2.20
C SER A 39 -10.35 7.88 -2.54
N ILE A 40 -9.55 7.17 -3.34
CA ILE A 40 -8.36 7.70 -4.03
C ILE A 40 -8.74 8.73 -5.11
N GLU A 41 -10.01 8.74 -5.55
CA GLU A 41 -10.51 9.45 -6.74
C GLU A 41 -10.35 10.98 -6.69
N ASN A 42 -10.25 11.56 -5.50
CA ASN A 42 -10.10 13.01 -5.32
C ASN A 42 -8.64 13.44 -5.11
N PHE A 43 -7.69 12.51 -5.17
CA PHE A 43 -6.29 12.80 -4.89
C PHE A 43 -5.58 13.39 -6.12
N LYS A 44 -5.24 14.69 -6.05
CA LYS A 44 -4.65 15.43 -7.17
C LYS A 44 -3.17 15.12 -7.36
N PRO A 45 -2.62 15.15 -8.59
CA PRO A 45 -1.21 14.91 -8.87
C PRO A 45 -0.24 15.77 -8.04
N THR A 46 -0.53 17.06 -7.85
CA THR A 46 0.28 17.97 -7.02
C THR A 46 0.36 17.51 -5.56
N SER A 47 -0.73 16.93 -5.03
CA SER A 47 -0.76 16.35 -3.70
C SER A 47 0.09 15.06 -3.64
N TYR A 48 0.07 14.23 -4.68
CA TYR A 48 0.90 13.03 -4.79
C TYR A 48 2.39 13.35 -4.75
N GLN A 49 2.80 14.31 -5.58
CA GLN A 49 4.18 14.78 -5.62
C GLN A 49 4.63 15.36 -4.26
N ALA A 50 3.76 16.13 -3.59
CA ALA A 50 4.07 16.71 -2.29
C ALA A 50 4.33 15.64 -1.22
N ILE A 51 3.52 14.58 -1.19
CA ILE A 51 3.70 13.46 -0.26
C ILE A 51 4.95 12.65 -0.61
N TYR A 52 5.17 12.34 -1.89
CA TYR A 52 6.39 11.67 -2.34
C TYR A 52 7.65 12.44 -1.93
N CYS A 53 7.66 13.77 -2.12
CA CYS A 53 8.77 14.63 -1.70
C CYS A 53 9.06 14.53 -0.21
N LYS A 54 8.02 14.43 0.63
CA LYS A 54 8.19 14.28 2.09
C LYS A 54 8.79 12.92 2.43
N VAL A 55 8.32 11.84 1.82
CA VAL A 55 8.88 10.49 1.99
C VAL A 55 10.35 10.44 1.57
N TYR A 56 10.67 10.99 0.40
CA TYR A 56 12.04 11.08 -0.11
C TYR A 56 12.96 11.85 0.86
N LYS A 57 12.55 13.05 1.29
CA LYS A 57 13.33 13.88 2.22
C LYS A 57 13.56 13.18 3.55
N SER A 58 12.52 12.58 4.14
CA SER A 58 12.65 11.83 5.40
C SER A 58 13.61 10.65 5.27
N THR A 59 13.56 9.94 4.15
CA THR A 59 14.47 8.82 3.87
C THR A 59 15.92 9.29 3.77
N CYS A 60 16.18 10.37 3.01
CA CYS A 60 17.51 10.96 2.86
C CYS A 60 18.09 11.49 4.18
N LYS A 61 17.23 12.06 5.04
CA LYS A 61 17.62 12.60 6.36
C LYS A 61 17.77 11.54 7.46
N GLY A 62 17.85 10.25 7.10
CA GLY A 62 18.14 9.17 8.04
C GLY A 62 16.94 8.61 8.80
N TYR A 63 15.71 8.98 8.45
CA TYR A 63 14.48 8.48 9.10
C TYR A 63 13.90 7.23 8.44
N LYS A 64 14.65 6.57 7.55
CA LYS A 64 14.19 5.40 6.78
C LYS A 64 13.54 4.29 7.63
N GLU A 65 14.22 3.85 8.69
CA GLU A 65 13.74 2.78 9.56
C GLU A 65 12.49 3.19 10.32
N ARG A 66 12.51 4.40 10.87
CA ARG A 66 11.37 4.93 11.59
C ARG A 66 10.15 5.14 10.68
N LEU A 67 10.35 5.74 9.51
CA LEU A 67 9.29 5.98 8.54
C LEU A 67 8.63 4.68 8.10
N PHE A 68 9.42 3.62 7.92
CA PHE A 68 8.89 2.29 7.64
C PHE A 68 8.09 1.71 8.82
N ASN A 69 8.60 1.84 10.05
CA ASN A 69 7.89 1.38 11.25
C ASN A 69 6.58 2.16 11.47
N ASP A 70 6.59 3.47 11.27
CA ASP A 70 5.41 4.32 11.38
C ASP A 70 4.36 3.93 10.33
N LEU A 71 4.77 3.63 9.09
CA LEU A 71 3.90 3.07 8.05
C LEU A 71 3.30 1.72 8.46
N LYS A 72 4.12 0.78 8.96
CA LYS A 72 3.63 -0.52 9.45
C LYS A 72 2.66 -0.37 10.61
N ASN A 73 2.95 0.52 11.56
CA ASN A 73 2.10 0.78 12.72
C ASN A 73 0.74 1.33 12.28
N LEU A 74 0.72 2.30 11.35
CA LEU A 74 -0.51 2.85 10.80
C LEU A 74 -1.37 1.76 10.14
N VAL A 75 -0.76 0.94 9.29
CA VAL A 75 -1.47 -0.15 8.60
C VAL A 75 -1.96 -1.20 9.60
N THR A 76 -1.15 -1.52 10.60
CA THR A 76 -1.52 -2.46 11.67
C THR A 76 -2.71 -1.93 12.46
N GLU A 77 -2.70 -0.66 12.87
CA GLU A 77 -3.81 -0.02 13.57
C GLU A 77 -5.10 -0.06 12.74
N HIS A 78 -4.99 0.28 11.45
CA HIS A 78 -6.13 0.18 10.52
C HIS A 78 -6.68 -1.25 10.44
N CYS A 79 -5.82 -2.26 10.28
CA CYS A 79 -6.24 -3.67 10.25
C CYS A 79 -6.89 -4.10 11.57
N CYS A 80 -6.34 -3.71 12.72
CA CYS A 80 -6.95 -4.01 14.02
C CYS A 80 -8.36 -3.43 14.14
N ASN A 81 -8.58 -2.19 13.67
CA ASN A 81 -9.90 -1.57 13.66
C ASN A 81 -10.90 -2.27 12.73
N LEU A 82 -10.44 -2.76 11.56
CA LEU A 82 -11.28 -3.57 10.67
C LEU A 82 -11.61 -4.94 11.28
N LYS A 83 -10.63 -5.58 11.93
CA LYS A 83 -10.83 -6.84 12.64
C LYS A 83 -11.93 -6.72 13.69
N ILE A 84 -11.90 -5.67 14.51
CA ILE A 84 -12.93 -5.44 15.53
C ILE A 84 -14.33 -5.34 14.89
N GLN A 85 -14.46 -4.62 13.78
CA GLN A 85 -15.74 -4.50 13.07
C GLN A 85 -16.23 -5.84 12.52
N LEU A 86 -15.33 -6.66 11.97
CA LEU A 86 -15.66 -7.99 11.48
C LEU A 86 -16.05 -8.96 12.62
N ASP A 87 -15.34 -8.89 13.75
CA ASP A 87 -15.66 -9.66 14.96
C ASP A 87 -17.07 -9.34 15.48
N GLU A 88 -17.48 -8.08 15.46
CA GLU A 88 -18.84 -7.65 15.83
C GLU A 88 -19.89 -8.23 14.89
N ASN A 89 -19.62 -8.27 13.58
CA ASN A 89 -20.53 -8.90 12.62
C ASN A 89 -20.66 -10.40 12.86
N ILE A 90 -19.56 -11.09 13.15
CA ILE A 90 -19.58 -12.52 13.46
C ILE A 90 -20.42 -12.78 14.71
N LYS A 91 -20.28 -11.96 15.76
CA LYS A 91 -21.13 -12.07 16.96
C LYS A 91 -22.62 -11.94 16.61
N ARG A 92 -23.01 -10.94 15.82
CA ARG A 92 -24.40 -10.76 15.36
C ARG A 92 -24.92 -11.96 14.55
N ILE A 93 -24.07 -12.59 13.75
CA ILE A 93 -24.42 -13.81 13.01
C ILE A 93 -24.68 -14.96 13.98
N ILE A 94 -23.85 -15.11 15.01
CA ILE A 94 -23.98 -16.18 16.01
C ILE A 94 -25.26 -16.00 16.85
N ASP A 95 -25.56 -14.76 17.25
CA ASP A 95 -26.69 -14.48 18.12
C ASP A 95 -28.05 -14.78 17.44
N ASP A 96 -28.24 -14.34 16.20
CA ASP A 96 -29.56 -14.38 15.54
C ASP A 96 -29.64 -15.33 14.33
N CYS A 97 -28.52 -15.92 13.88
CA CYS A 97 -28.43 -16.81 12.71
C CYS A 97 -29.07 -16.26 11.42
N SER A 98 -29.16 -14.94 11.28
CA SER A 98 -29.86 -14.28 10.18
C SER A 98 -29.04 -14.23 8.90
N ASN A 99 -29.64 -14.66 7.79
CA ASN A 99 -29.08 -14.51 6.44
C ASN A 99 -28.71 -13.05 6.13
N VAL A 100 -29.45 -12.08 6.68
CA VAL A 100 -29.17 -10.66 6.47
C VAL A 100 -27.81 -10.28 7.06
N HIS A 101 -27.50 -10.72 8.28
CA HIS A 101 -26.21 -10.43 8.92
C HIS A 101 -25.06 -11.18 8.24
N MET A 102 -25.30 -12.40 7.78
CA MET A 102 -24.37 -13.15 6.96
C MET A 102 -24.02 -12.42 5.66
N ASN A 103 -25.02 -11.87 4.97
CA ASN A 103 -24.79 -11.07 3.77
C ASN A 103 -24.02 -9.79 4.04
N VAL A 104 -24.39 -9.04 5.09
CA VAL A 104 -23.69 -7.82 5.49
C VAL A 104 -22.22 -8.11 5.77
N PHE A 105 -21.92 -9.20 6.49
CA PHE A 105 -20.55 -9.63 6.75
C PHE A 105 -19.77 -9.89 5.46
N ILE A 106 -20.32 -10.67 4.52
CA ILE A 106 -19.65 -10.98 3.25
C ILE A 106 -19.41 -9.71 2.41
N LEU A 107 -20.40 -8.83 2.31
CA LEU A 107 -20.28 -7.59 1.55
C LEU A 107 -19.22 -6.66 2.17
N GLN A 108 -19.24 -6.49 3.48
CA GLN A 108 -18.26 -5.64 4.18
C GLN A 108 -16.85 -6.22 4.08
N PHE A 109 -16.69 -7.53 4.24
CA PHE A 109 -15.39 -8.19 4.08
C PHE A 109 -14.83 -8.00 2.66
N THR A 110 -15.68 -8.15 1.65
CA THR A 110 -15.31 -7.92 0.24
C THR A 110 -14.91 -6.46 -0.01
N ASP A 111 -15.69 -5.51 0.53
CA ASP A 111 -15.39 -4.08 0.37
C ASP A 111 -14.08 -3.69 1.09
N PHE A 112 -13.79 -4.28 2.24
CA PHE A 112 -12.52 -4.07 2.95
C PHE A 112 -11.33 -4.61 2.14
N LEU A 113 -11.46 -5.81 1.58
CA LEU A 113 -10.42 -6.39 0.72
C LEU A 113 -10.12 -5.51 -0.49
N HIS A 114 -11.17 -5.16 -1.23
CA HIS A 114 -11.04 -4.38 -2.45
C HIS A 114 -10.44 -3.01 -2.17
N ARG A 115 -10.89 -2.36 -1.10
CA ARG A 115 -10.38 -1.06 -0.68
C ARG A 115 -8.92 -1.13 -0.26
N TYR A 116 -8.55 -2.15 0.52
CA TYR A 116 -7.18 -2.33 0.96
C TYR A 116 -6.25 -2.56 -0.23
N HIS A 117 -6.63 -3.43 -1.16
CA HIS A 117 -5.85 -3.70 -2.37
C HIS A 117 -5.59 -2.40 -3.18
N ARG A 118 -6.63 -1.59 -3.40
CA ARG A 118 -6.49 -0.28 -4.06
C ARG A 118 -5.61 0.68 -3.27
N ALA A 119 -5.74 0.71 -1.94
CA ALA A 119 -4.91 1.54 -1.09
C ALA A 119 -3.43 1.20 -1.23
N ILE A 120 -3.07 -0.09 -1.23
CA ILE A 120 -1.68 -0.53 -1.43
C ILE A 120 -1.14 -0.08 -2.78
N GLN A 121 -1.92 -0.22 -3.85
CA GLN A 121 -1.53 0.27 -5.19
C GLN A 121 -1.23 1.77 -5.21
N ALA A 122 -1.91 2.58 -4.40
CA ALA A 122 -1.65 4.01 -4.27
C ALA A 122 -0.46 4.35 -3.35
N ILE A 123 -0.27 3.57 -2.28
CA ILE A 123 0.78 3.77 -1.26
C ILE A 123 2.16 3.38 -1.80
N VAL A 124 2.27 2.25 -2.48
CA VAL A 124 3.57 1.68 -2.88
C VAL A 124 4.43 2.65 -3.69
N PRO A 125 3.91 3.38 -4.72
CA PRO A 125 4.75 4.29 -5.47
C PRO A 125 5.16 5.56 -4.68
N LEU A 126 4.35 6.02 -3.71
CA LEU A 126 4.74 7.11 -2.80
C LEU A 126 5.98 6.74 -1.97
N PHE A 127 6.13 5.46 -1.65
CA PHE A 127 7.21 4.94 -0.84
C PHE A 127 8.31 4.23 -1.63
N HIS A 128 8.30 4.31 -2.97
CA HIS A 128 9.27 3.63 -3.82
C HIS A 128 10.72 3.90 -3.41
N TYR A 129 11.06 5.15 -3.10
CA TYR A 129 12.43 5.48 -2.68
C TYR A 129 12.80 4.84 -1.33
N LEU A 130 11.86 4.78 -0.37
CA LEU A 130 12.08 4.09 0.90
C LEU A 130 12.26 2.57 0.67
N ASP A 131 11.47 2.00 -0.24
CA ASP A 131 11.55 0.59 -0.62
C ASP A 131 12.96 0.22 -1.10
N VAL A 132 13.48 0.99 -2.08
CA VAL A 132 14.81 0.77 -2.66
C VAL A 132 15.94 1.07 -1.66
N ALA A 133 15.82 2.16 -0.88
CA ALA A 133 16.90 2.61 0.00
C ALA A 133 16.97 1.85 1.35
N TYR A 134 15.91 1.15 1.74
CA TYR A 134 15.82 0.54 3.07
C TYR A 134 15.18 -0.85 3.08
N VAL A 135 13.97 -1.00 2.56
CA VAL A 135 13.20 -2.24 2.74
C VAL A 135 13.82 -3.40 1.96
N ARG A 136 14.09 -3.22 0.66
CA ARG A 136 14.75 -4.26 -0.15
C ARG A 136 16.12 -4.66 0.39
N PRO A 137 17.04 -3.73 0.70
CA PRO A 137 18.36 -4.11 1.17
C PRO A 137 18.37 -4.70 2.59
N LYS A 138 17.57 -4.16 3.52
CA LYS A 138 17.61 -4.56 4.93
C LYS A 138 16.69 -5.74 5.25
N MET A 139 15.48 -5.74 4.69
CA MET A 139 14.45 -6.75 4.99
C MET A 139 14.40 -7.86 3.95
N ARG A 140 15.06 -7.69 2.78
CA ARG A 140 14.97 -8.61 1.63
C ARG A 140 13.52 -8.85 1.18
N SER A 141 12.72 -7.78 1.24
CA SER A 141 11.28 -7.77 0.99
C SER A 141 10.92 -6.48 0.21
N THR A 142 9.64 -6.29 -0.11
CA THR A 142 9.13 -5.03 -0.66
C THR A 142 8.10 -4.41 0.28
N ILE A 143 7.91 -3.10 0.19
CA ILE A 143 6.82 -2.44 0.93
C ILE A 143 5.48 -3.07 0.61
N GLU A 144 5.20 -3.34 -0.66
CA GLU A 144 3.98 -4.02 -1.09
C GLU A 144 3.79 -5.36 -0.36
N HIS A 145 4.82 -6.21 -0.37
CA HIS A 145 4.77 -7.51 0.29
C HIS A 145 4.57 -7.38 1.81
N GLU A 146 5.31 -6.49 2.47
CA GLU A 146 5.21 -6.28 3.92
C GLU A 146 3.82 -5.81 4.35
N LEU A 147 3.19 -4.92 3.56
CA LEU A 147 1.86 -4.43 3.86
C LEU A 147 0.79 -5.49 3.58
N LEU A 148 0.84 -6.16 2.42
CA LEU A 148 -0.06 -7.28 2.11
C LEU A 148 0.05 -8.40 3.15
N PHE A 149 1.27 -8.71 3.61
CA PHE A 149 1.51 -9.71 4.65
C PHE A 149 0.84 -9.32 5.98
N LEU A 150 0.95 -8.06 6.42
CA LEU A 150 0.25 -7.58 7.61
C LEU A 150 -1.26 -7.78 7.50
N TYR A 151 -1.85 -7.42 6.36
CA TYR A 151 -3.28 -7.57 6.14
C TYR A 151 -3.71 -9.03 6.09
N LYS A 152 -2.93 -9.88 5.43
CA LYS A 152 -3.13 -11.33 5.40
C LYS A 152 -3.20 -11.90 6.80
N THR A 153 -2.19 -11.64 7.63
CA THR A 153 -2.09 -12.21 8.97
C THR A 153 -3.16 -11.68 9.94
N ILE A 154 -3.48 -10.37 9.88
CA ILE A 154 -4.43 -9.76 10.83
C ILE A 154 -5.89 -9.99 10.42
N ILE A 155 -6.19 -9.93 9.11
CA ILE A 155 -7.56 -9.98 8.59
C ILE A 155 -7.87 -11.33 7.96
N ILE A 156 -7.12 -11.72 6.92
CA ILE A 156 -7.50 -12.87 6.10
C ILE A 156 -7.43 -14.15 6.92
N GLU A 157 -6.27 -14.51 7.44
CA GLU A 157 -6.06 -15.79 8.15
C GLU A 157 -7.00 -15.94 9.35
N TYR A 158 -7.37 -14.82 9.99
CA TYR A 158 -8.28 -14.81 11.11
C TYR A 158 -9.75 -15.06 10.71
N HIS A 159 -10.24 -14.45 9.62
CA HIS A 159 -11.66 -14.49 9.26
C HIS A 159 -12.00 -15.46 8.12
N ILE A 160 -11.01 -15.97 7.38
CA ILE A 160 -11.22 -16.71 6.13
C ILE A 160 -12.11 -17.95 6.31
N ASN A 161 -11.95 -18.66 7.43
CA ASN A 161 -12.79 -19.81 7.74
C ASN A 161 -14.26 -19.41 7.99
N HIS A 162 -14.50 -18.27 8.64
CA HIS A 162 -15.84 -17.73 8.82
C HIS A 162 -16.46 -17.31 7.48
N VAL A 163 -15.69 -16.66 6.61
CA VAL A 163 -16.12 -16.30 5.26
C VAL A 163 -16.58 -17.52 4.48
N PHE A 164 -15.77 -18.59 4.44
CA PHE A 164 -16.14 -19.82 3.74
C PHE A 164 -17.34 -20.53 4.37
N ALA A 165 -17.44 -20.55 5.71
CA ALA A 165 -18.60 -21.11 6.39
C ALA A 165 -19.89 -20.37 6.01
N VAL A 166 -19.86 -19.04 6.05
CA VAL A 166 -21.00 -18.18 5.70
C VAL A 166 -21.38 -18.33 4.22
N LEU A 167 -20.41 -18.33 3.30
CA LEU A 167 -20.69 -18.55 1.87
C LEU A 167 -21.39 -19.89 1.60
N ARG A 168 -20.98 -20.98 2.27
CA ARG A 168 -21.66 -22.28 2.16
C ARG A 168 -23.09 -22.25 2.67
N GLN A 169 -23.39 -21.45 3.68
CA GLN A 169 -24.76 -21.31 4.19
C GLN A 169 -25.63 -20.50 3.23
N LEU A 170 -25.07 -19.45 2.63
CA LEU A 170 -25.79 -18.58 1.69
C LEU A 170 -25.95 -19.20 0.29
N ILE A 171 -25.19 -20.22 -0.10
CA ILE A 171 -25.17 -20.74 -1.49
C ILE A 171 -26.55 -21.18 -2.02
N ASN A 172 -27.41 -21.69 -1.14
CA ASN A 172 -28.74 -22.17 -1.50
C ASN A 172 -29.87 -21.23 -1.07
N THR A 173 -29.56 -20.03 -0.58
CA THR A 173 -30.57 -19.06 -0.14
C THR A 173 -30.89 -18.06 -1.24
N SER A 174 -32.11 -17.53 -1.22
CA SER A 174 -32.54 -16.42 -2.08
C SER A 174 -31.83 -15.11 -1.74
N ASP A 175 -31.34 -14.98 -0.51
CA ASP A 175 -30.80 -13.74 0.02
C ASP A 175 -29.32 -13.54 -0.31
N ARG A 176 -28.66 -14.48 -1.00
CA ARG A 176 -27.20 -14.45 -1.22
C ARG A 176 -26.71 -13.17 -1.93
N PRO A 177 -25.42 -12.79 -1.76
CA PRO A 177 -24.82 -11.68 -2.51
C PRO A 177 -24.83 -11.99 -4.01
N SER A 178 -24.74 -10.95 -4.85
CA SER A 178 -24.67 -11.15 -6.31
C SER A 178 -23.47 -12.01 -6.69
N MET A 179 -23.59 -12.79 -7.77
CA MET A 179 -22.51 -13.68 -8.21
C MET A 179 -21.23 -12.90 -8.54
N GLU A 180 -21.37 -11.70 -9.11
CA GLU A 180 -20.24 -10.78 -9.37
C GLU A 180 -19.48 -10.40 -8.10
N ARG A 181 -20.20 -10.20 -6.98
CA ARG A 181 -19.58 -9.86 -5.69
C ARG A 181 -18.84 -11.05 -5.09
N ILE A 182 -19.42 -12.24 -5.20
CA ILE A 182 -18.77 -13.47 -4.72
C ILE A 182 -17.52 -13.78 -5.55
N ASP A 183 -17.60 -13.62 -6.87
CA ASP A 183 -16.45 -13.79 -7.77
C ASP A 183 -15.33 -12.79 -7.44
N LEU A 184 -15.65 -11.51 -7.25
CA LEU A 184 -14.68 -10.51 -6.83
C LEU A 184 -14.01 -10.89 -5.49
N LEU A 185 -14.81 -11.31 -4.51
CA LEU A 185 -14.30 -11.75 -3.21
C LEU A 185 -13.31 -12.91 -3.36
N LEU A 186 -13.67 -13.93 -4.12
CA LEU A 186 -12.84 -15.11 -4.32
C LEU A 186 -11.53 -14.77 -5.05
N ARG A 187 -11.58 -13.91 -6.07
CA ARG A 187 -10.37 -13.40 -6.74
C ARG A 187 -9.46 -12.64 -5.77
N LEU A 188 -10.00 -11.71 -5.00
CA LEU A 188 -9.22 -10.94 -4.01
C LEU A 188 -8.60 -11.83 -2.93
N ILE A 189 -9.31 -12.88 -2.49
CA ILE A 189 -8.77 -13.87 -1.54
C ILE A 189 -7.62 -14.66 -2.19
N HIS A 190 -7.80 -15.12 -3.43
CA HIS A 190 -6.78 -15.85 -4.16
C HIS A 190 -5.50 -15.03 -4.32
N ASP A 191 -5.63 -13.75 -4.69
CA ASP A 191 -4.48 -12.87 -4.94
C ASP A 191 -3.62 -12.66 -3.68
N ILE A 192 -4.24 -12.69 -2.49
CA ILE A 192 -3.55 -12.47 -1.20
C ILE A 192 -3.13 -13.80 -0.55
N THR A 193 -3.90 -14.87 -0.76
CA THR A 193 -3.77 -16.16 -0.06
C THR A 193 -4.12 -17.30 -1.02
N PRO A 194 -3.25 -17.57 -2.01
CA PRO A 194 -3.50 -18.59 -3.03
C PRO A 194 -3.69 -19.99 -2.43
N GLU A 195 -3.03 -20.28 -1.29
CA GLU A 195 -3.15 -21.57 -0.58
C GLU A 195 -4.58 -21.89 -0.10
N SER A 196 -5.42 -20.86 0.06
CA SER A 196 -6.81 -21.05 0.47
C SER A 196 -7.67 -21.72 -0.61
N VAL A 197 -7.28 -21.59 -1.89
CA VAL A 197 -7.98 -22.20 -3.03
C VAL A 197 -7.89 -23.72 -2.99
N VAL A 198 -6.73 -24.26 -2.62
CA VAL A 198 -6.53 -25.72 -2.49
C VAL A 198 -7.48 -26.31 -1.44
N THR A 199 -7.68 -25.58 -0.35
CA THR A 199 -8.53 -26.03 0.77
C THR A 199 -10.03 -25.92 0.43
N GLN A 200 -10.40 -25.08 -0.54
CA GLN A 200 -11.80 -24.75 -0.86
C GLN A 200 -12.17 -24.92 -2.34
N ARG A 201 -11.56 -25.88 -3.03
CA ARG A 201 -11.74 -26.10 -4.47
C ARG A 201 -13.21 -26.17 -4.91
N ASP A 202 -14.08 -26.79 -4.13
CA ASP A 202 -15.50 -26.95 -4.48
C ASP A 202 -16.27 -25.62 -4.51
N LEU A 203 -15.90 -24.67 -3.63
CA LEU A 203 -16.49 -23.34 -3.61
C LEU A 203 -16.04 -22.53 -4.82
N PHE A 204 -14.74 -22.52 -5.11
CA PHE A 204 -14.19 -21.78 -6.26
C PHE A 204 -14.75 -22.30 -7.58
N LYS A 205 -14.84 -23.63 -7.77
CA LYS A 205 -15.44 -24.24 -8.97
C LYS A 205 -16.89 -23.84 -9.22
N ARG A 206 -17.64 -23.55 -8.15
CA ARG A 206 -19.08 -23.30 -8.23
C ARG A 206 -19.43 -21.82 -8.43
N TYR A 207 -18.52 -20.91 -8.10
CA TYR A 207 -18.74 -19.46 -8.18
C TYR A 207 -17.90 -18.77 -9.25
N CYS A 208 -16.69 -19.24 -9.52
CA CYS A 208 -15.91 -18.77 -10.65
C CYS A 208 -16.42 -19.50 -11.90
N ASN A 209 -17.29 -18.84 -12.68
CA ASN A 209 -17.74 -19.34 -13.97
C ASN A 209 -16.55 -19.37 -14.94
N GLY A 210 -15.83 -20.48 -14.98
CA GLY A 210 -14.70 -20.68 -15.88
C GLY A 210 -13.76 -21.73 -15.32
N GLU A 211 -13.90 -22.95 -15.82
CA GLU A 211 -12.88 -23.98 -15.73
C GLU A 211 -11.50 -23.41 -16.14
N ASP A 212 -11.48 -22.42 -17.04
CA ASP A 212 -10.28 -21.71 -17.51
C ASP A 212 -9.54 -20.90 -16.44
N VAL A 213 -10.21 -20.20 -15.51
CA VAL A 213 -9.51 -19.41 -14.45
C VAL A 213 -8.91 -20.36 -13.42
N LEU A 214 -9.62 -21.43 -13.06
CA LEU A 214 -9.07 -22.46 -12.18
C LEU A 214 -7.97 -23.27 -12.85
N ASN A 215 -8.06 -23.54 -14.15
CA ASN A 215 -7.02 -24.23 -14.91
C ASN A 215 -5.79 -23.34 -15.13
N GLU A 216 -5.95 -22.03 -15.33
CA GLU A 216 -4.86 -21.06 -15.40
C GLU A 216 -4.16 -20.92 -14.04
N ILE A 217 -4.93 -20.80 -12.95
CA ILE A 217 -4.44 -20.80 -11.56
C ILE A 217 -3.70 -22.11 -11.23
N MET A 218 -4.25 -23.26 -11.62
CA MET A 218 -3.65 -24.57 -11.35
C MET A 218 -2.44 -24.87 -12.25
N SER A 219 -2.39 -24.37 -13.49
CA SER A 219 -1.22 -24.51 -14.38
C SER A 219 -0.02 -23.71 -13.87
N ASN A 220 -0.27 -22.54 -13.29
CA ASN A 220 0.77 -21.70 -12.68
C ASN A 220 1.37 -22.36 -11.41
N GLU A 221 0.62 -23.20 -10.69
CA GLU A 221 1.14 -23.94 -9.52
C GLU A 221 2.01 -25.15 -9.91
N GLU A 222 1.70 -25.89 -10.99
CA GLU A 222 2.58 -26.94 -11.50
C GLU A 222 3.92 -26.36 -11.97
N ASP A 223 3.90 -25.16 -12.56
CA ASP A 223 5.12 -24.42 -12.91
C ASP A 223 5.83 -23.82 -11.68
N MET A 224 5.13 -23.47 -10.59
CA MET A 224 5.77 -22.98 -9.36
C MET A 224 6.46 -24.10 -8.55
N ILE A 225 5.86 -25.30 -8.48
CA ILE A 225 6.47 -26.49 -7.86
C ILE A 225 7.64 -27.02 -8.71
N THR A 226 7.54 -26.91 -10.05
CA THR A 226 8.61 -27.33 -10.97
C THR A 226 9.73 -26.27 -11.08
N SER A 227 9.42 -24.97 -10.94
CA SER A 227 10.41 -23.89 -10.97
C SER A 227 11.15 -23.71 -9.65
N ALA A 228 10.56 -24.07 -8.50
CA ALA A 228 11.31 -24.24 -7.24
C ALA A 228 12.40 -25.33 -7.36
N SER A 229 12.20 -26.31 -8.25
CA SER A 229 13.20 -27.34 -8.57
C SER A 229 14.12 -26.98 -9.75
N ARG A 230 13.84 -25.91 -10.52
CA ARG A 230 14.59 -25.51 -11.74
C ARG A 230 15.24 -24.12 -11.69
N THR A 231 14.99 -23.29 -10.68
CA THR A 231 15.65 -21.98 -10.50
C THR A 231 17.08 -22.06 -9.95
N ALA A 232 17.73 -23.22 -10.11
CA ALA A 232 19.17 -23.34 -10.25
C ALA A 232 19.60 -23.42 -11.74
N SER A 233 18.91 -22.75 -12.68
CA SER A 233 19.49 -22.44 -13.99
C SER A 233 18.67 -21.43 -14.80
N LYS A 234 19.32 -20.29 -15.10
CA LYS A 234 19.14 -19.37 -16.23
C LYS A 234 17.75 -19.26 -16.89
N ARG A 235 17.10 -18.09 -16.79
CA ARG A 235 16.42 -17.44 -17.93
C ARG A 235 16.58 -15.91 -17.90
N SER A 236 16.66 -15.37 -19.12
CA SER A 236 17.06 -14.04 -19.57
C SER A 236 15.95 -12.99 -19.47
N LEU A 237 16.37 -11.72 -19.47
CA LEU A 237 15.67 -10.51 -19.01
C LEU A 237 14.65 -9.91 -20.00
N ASP A 238 14.32 -10.56 -21.12
CA ASP A 238 13.77 -9.85 -22.28
C ASP A 238 12.28 -10.09 -22.62
N ASP A 239 11.52 -10.89 -21.88
CA ASP A 239 10.14 -11.25 -22.26
C ASP A 239 9.07 -10.98 -21.17
N LEU A 240 8.82 -9.71 -20.81
CA LEU A 240 7.64 -9.30 -20.02
C LEU A 240 6.87 -8.14 -20.68
N PRO A 241 5.52 -8.19 -20.73
CA PRO A 241 4.69 -7.16 -21.35
C PRO A 241 4.63 -5.86 -20.50
N ASP A 242 4.52 -4.74 -21.21
CA ASP A 242 4.81 -3.36 -20.77
C ASP A 242 3.70 -2.67 -19.93
N GLU A 243 3.28 -3.28 -18.80
CA GLU A 243 2.53 -2.54 -17.75
C GLU A 243 3.44 -1.64 -16.90
N GLU A 244 4.75 -1.84 -17.04
CA GLU A 244 5.80 -1.03 -16.43
C GLU A 244 5.93 0.35 -17.11
N GLY A 245 5.41 0.49 -18.33
CA GLY A 245 5.48 1.70 -19.16
C GLY A 245 4.75 2.90 -18.56
N GLU A 246 3.51 2.75 -18.10
CA GLU A 246 2.75 3.85 -17.46
C GLU A 246 3.37 4.23 -16.11
N LYS A 247 3.77 3.25 -15.30
CA LYS A 247 4.44 3.50 -14.00
C LYS A 247 5.80 4.17 -14.18
N LYS A 248 6.56 3.77 -15.21
CA LYS A 248 7.80 4.45 -15.64
C LYS A 248 7.52 5.85 -16.17
N GLN A 249 6.46 6.07 -16.95
CA GLN A 249 6.11 7.40 -17.45
C GLN A 249 5.75 8.36 -16.32
N ILE A 250 4.97 7.92 -15.34
CA ILE A 250 4.65 8.71 -14.15
C ILE A 250 5.93 9.00 -13.35
N PHE A 251 6.79 8.01 -13.14
CA PHE A 251 8.09 8.18 -12.49
C PHE A 251 9.00 9.19 -13.21
N PHE A 252 9.17 9.06 -14.53
CA PHE A 252 10.01 9.96 -15.33
C PHE A 252 9.41 11.36 -15.48
N HIS A 253 8.09 11.49 -15.47
CA HIS A 253 7.40 12.77 -15.45
C HIS A 253 7.63 13.50 -14.12
N CYS A 254 7.46 12.80 -12.99
CA CYS A 254 7.74 13.35 -11.67
C CYS A 254 9.23 13.69 -11.47
N TYR A 255 10.14 12.88 -12.01
CA TYR A 255 11.57 13.14 -11.96
C TYR A 255 11.96 14.38 -12.80
N ARG A 256 11.42 14.52 -14.03
CA ARG A 256 11.68 15.71 -14.87
C ARG A 256 11.16 17.00 -14.26
N GLN A 257 9.94 16.98 -13.72
CA GLN A 257 9.38 18.17 -13.06
C GLN A 257 10.15 18.58 -11.81
N TYR A 258 10.74 17.61 -11.10
CA TYR A 258 11.66 17.88 -10.01
C TYR A 258 12.92 18.62 -10.49
N GLU A 259 13.53 18.21 -11.61
CA GLU A 259 14.70 18.90 -12.19
C GLU A 259 14.35 20.32 -12.69
N GLU A 260 13.19 20.52 -13.30
CA GLU A 260 12.70 21.82 -13.76
C GLU A 260 12.45 22.80 -12.58
N CYS A 261 11.98 22.29 -11.43
CA CYS A 261 11.85 23.08 -10.21
C CYS A 261 13.19 23.48 -9.59
N GLN A 262 14.27 22.72 -9.82
CA GLN A 262 15.62 23.11 -9.38
C GLN A 262 16.19 24.24 -10.24
N GLN A 263 15.83 24.30 -11.53
CA GLN A 263 16.34 25.32 -12.46
C GLN A 263 15.60 26.67 -12.34
N ASN A 264 14.37 26.69 -11.81
CA ASN A 264 13.52 27.88 -11.75
C ASN A 264 13.41 28.55 -10.37
N GLN A 265 14.30 28.25 -9.40
CA GLN A 265 14.33 29.04 -8.16
C GLN A 265 15.04 30.39 -8.37
N PRO A 266 14.39 31.54 -8.13
CA PRO A 266 15.05 32.84 -8.23
C PRO A 266 16.09 32.97 -7.10
N SER A 267 17.34 33.15 -7.48
CA SER A 267 18.45 33.46 -6.58
C SER A 267 18.15 34.74 -5.79
N ALA A 268 17.74 34.61 -4.53
CA ALA A 268 17.61 35.74 -3.61
C ALA A 268 19.01 36.29 -3.28
N LYS A 269 19.46 37.29 -4.05
CA LYS A 269 20.66 38.06 -3.75
C LYS A 269 20.44 38.87 -2.46
N ARG A 270 21.39 38.73 -1.53
CA ARG A 270 21.55 39.51 -0.30
C ARG A 270 21.52 41.01 -0.57
N THR A 271 20.65 41.73 0.11
CA THR A 271 20.82 43.17 0.38
C THR A 271 21.22 43.32 1.85
N THR A 272 22.52 43.34 2.10
CA THR A 272 23.09 43.87 3.34
C THR A 272 22.88 45.37 3.36
N ASN A 273 22.08 45.89 4.29
CA ASN A 273 22.13 47.29 4.68
C ASN A 273 22.44 47.39 6.17
N MET A 274 23.56 48.06 6.43
CA MET A 274 24.08 48.44 7.74
C MET A 274 23.10 49.38 8.45
N ILE A 275 22.82 49.11 9.72
CA ILE A 275 22.31 50.11 10.66
C ILE A 275 23.38 50.29 11.74
N LYS A 276 23.97 51.48 11.75
CA LYS A 276 24.89 51.97 12.77
C LYS A 276 24.12 52.23 14.07
N SER A 277 24.72 51.83 15.18
CA SER A 277 24.36 52.24 16.54
C SER A 277 24.70 53.73 16.76
N PRO A 278 23.94 54.49 17.56
CA PRO A 278 24.45 55.69 18.19
C PRO A 278 24.78 55.44 19.67
N HIS A 279 25.98 55.87 20.05
CA HIS A 279 26.39 56.15 21.42
C HIS A 279 25.74 57.45 21.92
N THR A 280 25.62 57.53 23.24
CA THR A 280 25.20 58.65 24.08
C THR A 280 26.19 59.83 24.12
N ASP A 281 25.71 60.94 24.70
CA ASP A 281 26.40 62.07 25.33
C ASP A 281 26.40 63.42 24.58
N ASN A 282 25.39 64.25 24.89
CA ASN A 282 25.53 65.54 25.61
C ASN A 282 24.14 66.10 25.98
#